data_AF-A0A6A5QZT1-F1
#
_entry.id   AF-A0A6A5QZT1-F1
#
_cell.length_a   1.000
_cell.length_b   1.000
_cell.length_c   1.000
_cell.angle_alpha   90.00
_cell.angle_beta   90.00
_cell.angle_gamma   90.00
#
_symmetry.space_group_name_H-M   'P 1'
#
loop_
_entity.id
_entity.type
_entity.pdbx_description
1 polymer ?
#
loop_
_entity_poly.entity_id
_entity_poly.type
_entity_poly.pdbx_seq_one_letter_code
_entity_poly.pdbx_strand_id
1 'polypeptide(L)'
;MIGAWAGGSRLEGRQNNRPDTSAFNIANGRVYTPGLGIILAPQPFTPMGGDFLHIALDVSGDGKLPVPPRSLADPLTQVFNFTLFLTSVALQKNFTISNITTATPPFADIMSQELGQTVKHINFEWPECVVGDGQDTQGTQRGEYNISIHQNYRLNGVERYSIFNLPISVTNSINRFPGARQLSTKPIPGPLSANGGRVSCASIENPIIDFAMLVQSVNNPPGQPMQDIAIETSARRDGGQVGGPGQDGENGGNGGKGNLRGFDGSSNGNGNGQGQISPNGNVGKAIGGAAEVTIVSVWALIVLSTTVVLFTAAVC
;
A
#
# COMPACT_ATOMS: atom_id res chain seq x y z
N MET A 1 2.94 7.14 8.60
CA MET A 1 3.38 8.54 8.75
C MET A 1 2.73 9.34 7.65
N ILE A 2 1.81 10.22 8.02
CA ILE A 2 1.35 11.29 7.14
C ILE A 2 2.32 12.43 7.38
N GLY A 3 3.42 12.46 6.64
CA GLY A 3 4.43 13.52 6.75
C GLY A 3 4.01 14.71 5.89
N ALA A 4 3.88 15.89 6.51
CA ALA A 4 3.81 17.15 5.77
C ALA A 4 5.22 17.47 5.31
N TRP A 5 5.40 17.53 4.00
CA TRP A 5 6.55 18.21 3.43
C TRP A 5 6.25 19.70 3.49
N ALA A 6 6.66 20.34 4.59
CA ALA A 6 6.55 21.77 4.76
C ALA A 6 7.27 22.46 3.59
N GLY A 7 6.54 23.35 2.91
CA GLY A 7 7.07 24.13 1.80
C GLY A 7 8.32 24.91 2.19
N GLY A 8 9.27 24.99 1.26
CA GLY A 8 10.36 25.97 1.28
C GLY A 8 11.76 25.44 1.58
N SER A 9 11.91 24.31 2.27
CA SER A 9 13.24 23.76 2.54
C SER A 9 13.60 22.69 1.51
N ARG A 10 14.41 23.09 0.52
CA ARG A 10 15.21 22.14 -0.28
C ARG A 10 15.87 21.15 0.68
N LEU A 11 15.89 19.89 0.27
CA LEU A 11 16.69 18.78 0.79
C LEU A 11 18.04 19.23 1.39
N GLU A 12 18.06 19.72 2.62
CA GLU A 12 19.27 19.80 3.44
C GLU A 12 19.50 18.39 3.96
N GLY A 13 20.18 17.59 3.13
CA GLY A 13 20.51 16.22 3.48
C GLY A 13 20.54 15.24 2.32
N ARG A 14 20.94 15.63 1.11
CA ARG A 14 21.67 14.68 0.25
C ARG A 14 23.01 14.38 0.95
N GLN A 15 22.99 13.60 2.03
CA GLN A 15 24.21 12.95 2.47
C GLN A 15 24.57 11.91 1.41
N ASN A 16 25.64 12.21 0.65
CA ASN A 16 26.26 11.30 -0.31
C ASN A 16 25.39 10.86 -1.49
N ASN A 17 24.51 11.73 -2.00
CA ASN A 17 23.73 11.48 -3.22
C ASN A 17 22.77 10.27 -3.12
N ARG A 18 22.43 9.83 -1.91
CA ARG A 18 21.44 8.78 -1.64
C ARG A 18 20.19 9.39 -0.99
N PRO A 19 18.98 8.95 -1.34
CA PRO A 19 17.76 9.40 -0.67
C PRO A 19 17.78 9.03 0.82
N ASP A 20 17.32 9.93 1.68
CA ASP A 20 17.16 9.65 3.11
C ASP A 20 15.92 8.77 3.32
N THR A 21 16.15 7.51 3.68
CA THR A 21 15.10 6.54 3.98
C THR A 21 14.92 6.29 5.47
N SER A 22 15.53 7.09 6.35
CA SER A 22 15.45 6.91 7.81
C SER A 22 14.02 7.02 8.36
N ALA A 23 13.14 7.71 7.63
CA ALA A 23 11.70 7.78 7.89
C ALA A 23 10.92 6.54 7.40
N PHE A 24 11.57 5.50 6.91
CA PHE A 24 10.90 4.27 6.49
C PHE A 24 11.40 3.08 7.28
N ASN A 25 10.45 2.23 7.66
CA ASN A 25 10.81 0.94 8.21
C ASN A 25 11.02 -0.03 7.06
N ILE A 26 12.29 -0.23 6.68
CA ILE A 26 12.68 -1.09 5.57
C ILE A 26 13.48 -2.28 6.11
N ALA A 27 13.02 -3.49 5.84
CA ALA A 27 13.76 -4.71 6.15
C ALA A 27 13.71 -5.68 4.96
N ASN A 28 14.87 -6.18 4.54
CA ASN A 28 15.02 -7.10 3.40
C ASN A 28 14.39 -6.57 2.09
N GLY A 29 14.49 -5.26 1.83
CA GLY A 29 13.90 -4.62 0.66
C GLY A 29 12.38 -4.46 0.71
N ARG A 30 11.75 -4.74 1.85
CA ARG A 30 10.32 -4.56 2.08
C ARG A 30 10.08 -3.31 2.90
N VAL A 31 9.12 -2.48 2.49
CA VAL A 31 8.74 -1.26 3.23
C VAL A 31 7.49 -1.55 4.05
N TYR A 32 7.64 -1.51 5.36
CA TYR A 32 6.55 -1.71 6.31
C TYR A 32 5.78 -0.41 6.45
N THR A 33 4.46 -0.51 6.28
CA THR A 33 3.55 0.61 6.44
C THR A 33 2.97 0.61 7.86
N PRO A 34 2.43 1.74 8.37
CA PRO A 34 1.75 1.76 9.67
C PRO A 34 0.53 0.83 9.78
N GLY A 35 0.05 0.28 8.66
CA GLY A 35 -1.03 -0.70 8.61
C GLY A 35 -0.50 -2.13 8.45
N LEU A 36 -1.34 -3.00 7.86
CA LEU A 36 -1.02 -4.42 7.65
C LEU A 36 -0.38 -4.70 6.29
N GLY A 37 -0.42 -3.73 5.37
CA GLY A 37 0.21 -3.86 4.06
C GLY A 37 1.74 -3.71 4.13
N ILE A 38 2.45 -4.50 3.33
CA ILE A 38 3.91 -4.39 3.18
C ILE A 38 4.23 -4.16 1.70
N ILE A 39 4.95 -3.09 1.39
CA ILE A 39 5.28 -2.74 0.01
C ILE A 39 6.56 -3.47 -0.39
N LEU A 40 6.49 -4.22 -1.48
CA LEU A 40 7.63 -4.94 -2.07
C LEU A 40 8.24 -4.15 -3.24
N ALA A 41 7.43 -3.34 -3.92
CA ALA A 41 7.89 -2.41 -4.95
C ALA A 41 6.88 -1.25 -5.15
N PRO A 42 7.36 -0.06 -5.59
CA PRO A 42 8.76 0.31 -5.76
C PRO A 42 9.46 0.62 -4.42
N GLN A 43 10.77 0.89 -4.47
CA GLN A 43 11.47 1.45 -3.31
C GLN A 43 11.19 2.96 -3.19
N PRO A 44 11.33 3.57 -1.99
CA PRO A 44 11.21 5.01 -1.84
C PRO A 44 12.17 5.75 -2.78
N PHE A 45 11.70 6.87 -3.32
CA PHE A 45 12.42 7.78 -4.22
C PHE A 45 12.89 7.14 -5.54
N THR A 46 12.26 6.03 -5.95
CA THR A 46 12.58 5.41 -7.24
C THR A 46 12.18 6.35 -8.39
N PRO A 47 13.07 6.62 -9.35
CA PRO A 47 12.72 7.25 -10.61
C PRO A 47 11.83 6.33 -11.45
N MET A 48 10.63 6.79 -11.76
CA MET A 48 9.58 6.04 -12.44
C MET A 48 9.32 6.59 -13.84
N GLY A 49 8.85 5.70 -14.71
CA GLY A 49 8.45 5.97 -16.09
C GLY A 49 8.13 4.65 -16.79
N GLY A 50 8.37 4.57 -18.10
CA GLY A 50 8.05 3.39 -18.90
C GLY A 50 6.56 3.27 -19.19
N ASP A 51 6.10 2.04 -19.46
CA ASP A 51 4.70 1.81 -19.83
C ASP A 51 3.77 1.94 -18.61
N PHE A 52 4.16 1.34 -17.46
CA PHE A 52 3.36 1.28 -16.23
C PHE A 52 4.14 1.71 -14.98
N LEU A 53 3.40 2.20 -13.98
CA LEU A 53 3.82 2.16 -12.60
C LEU A 53 3.53 0.78 -12.02
N HIS A 54 4.59 0.02 -11.73
CA HIS A 54 4.50 -1.28 -11.08
C HIS A 54 4.50 -1.12 -9.56
N ILE A 55 3.47 -1.66 -8.90
CA ILE A 55 3.36 -1.70 -7.45
C ILE A 55 3.16 -3.16 -7.04
N ALA A 56 3.90 -3.60 -6.02
CA ALA A 56 3.71 -4.90 -5.40
C ALA A 56 3.45 -4.70 -3.91
N LEU A 57 2.29 -5.18 -3.44
CA LEU A 57 1.80 -5.01 -2.08
C LEU A 57 1.46 -6.38 -1.48
N ASP A 58 2.17 -6.79 -0.44
CA ASP A 58 1.74 -7.91 0.40
C ASP A 58 0.54 -7.46 1.24
N VAL A 59 -0.57 -8.16 1.07
CA VAL A 59 -1.86 -7.92 1.74
C VAL A 59 -2.16 -8.97 2.81
N SER A 60 -1.22 -9.87 3.05
CA SER A 60 -1.34 -11.00 3.97
C SER A 60 -0.62 -10.80 5.30
N GLY A 61 0.03 -9.63 5.50
CA GLY A 61 0.85 -9.40 6.67
C GLY A 61 1.93 -10.48 6.80
N ASP A 62 2.78 -10.65 5.78
CA ASP A 62 3.84 -11.66 5.72
C ASP A 62 3.32 -13.10 5.91
N GLY A 63 2.19 -13.41 5.25
CA GLY A 63 1.55 -14.73 5.26
C GLY A 63 0.71 -15.05 6.51
N LYS A 64 0.60 -14.13 7.46
CA LYS A 64 -0.13 -14.36 8.73
C LYS A 64 -1.64 -14.26 8.59
N LEU A 65 -2.13 -13.51 7.61
CA LEU A 65 -3.54 -13.23 7.40
C LEU A 65 -4.09 -14.05 6.23
N PRO A 66 -5.35 -14.50 6.31
CA PRO A 66 -6.00 -15.07 5.14
C PRO A 66 -6.10 -14.03 4.02
N VAL A 67 -6.10 -14.49 2.78
CA VAL A 67 -6.36 -13.68 1.58
C VAL A 67 -7.47 -14.33 0.76
N PRO A 68 -8.25 -13.58 -0.04
CA PRO A 68 -9.27 -14.18 -0.90
C PRO A 68 -8.67 -15.28 -1.77
N PRO A 69 -9.36 -16.39 -2.03
CA PRO A 69 -10.79 -16.62 -1.76
C PRO A 69 -11.10 -17.10 -0.33
N ARG A 70 -10.11 -17.18 0.57
CA ARG A 70 -10.38 -17.55 1.97
C ARG A 70 -11.20 -16.45 2.65
N SER A 71 -12.01 -16.87 3.62
CA SER A 71 -12.75 -15.91 4.45
C SER A 71 -11.77 -14.98 5.16
N LEU A 72 -11.93 -13.68 4.93
CA LEU A 72 -11.15 -12.66 5.60
C LEU A 72 -11.70 -12.31 6.98
N ALA A 73 -12.88 -12.82 7.34
CA ALA A 73 -13.66 -12.42 8.51
C ALA A 73 -13.08 -12.95 9.84
N ASP A 74 -11.84 -12.61 10.13
CA ASP A 74 -11.23 -12.84 11.43
C ASP A 74 -11.68 -11.75 12.42
N PRO A 75 -12.21 -12.11 13.60
CA PRO A 75 -12.72 -11.13 14.55
C PRO A 75 -11.61 -10.24 15.15
N LEU A 76 -10.35 -10.70 15.17
CA LEU A 76 -9.22 -10.01 15.79
C LEU A 76 -8.45 -9.19 14.76
N THR A 77 -7.97 -9.80 13.67
CA THR A 77 -7.13 -9.08 12.69
C THR A 77 -7.51 -9.42 11.26
N GLN A 78 -7.90 -8.40 10.50
CA GLN A 78 -8.34 -8.51 9.12
C GLN A 78 -7.96 -7.26 8.34
N VAL A 79 -7.56 -7.42 7.09
CA VAL A 79 -7.57 -6.33 6.11
C VAL A 79 -8.98 -6.23 5.50
N PHE A 80 -9.60 -5.06 5.55
CA PHE A 80 -10.87 -4.81 4.87
C PHE A 80 -10.65 -4.41 3.42
N ASN A 81 -9.80 -3.40 3.19
CA ASN A 81 -9.42 -2.97 1.84
C ASN A 81 -8.16 -2.11 1.82
N PHE A 82 -7.64 -1.95 0.61
CA PHE A 82 -6.62 -0.97 0.24
C PHE A 82 -7.18 -0.05 -0.84
N THR A 83 -6.97 1.25 -0.68
CA THR A 83 -7.18 2.24 -1.75
C THR A 83 -5.89 2.99 -1.99
N LEU A 84 -5.56 3.17 -3.27
CA LEU A 84 -4.27 3.72 -3.69
C LEU A 84 -4.49 4.93 -4.57
N PHE A 85 -3.69 5.97 -4.33
CA PHE A 85 -3.69 7.21 -5.08
C PHE A 85 -2.27 7.58 -5.50
N LEU A 86 -2.13 8.25 -6.64
CA LEU A 86 -0.90 8.90 -7.04
C LEU A 86 -1.05 10.40 -6.79
N THR A 87 -0.36 10.93 -5.79
CA THR A 87 -0.59 12.29 -5.27
C THR A 87 0.66 13.16 -5.37
N SER A 88 0.49 14.43 -5.72
CA SER A 88 1.54 15.45 -5.68
C SER A 88 0.95 16.77 -5.24
N VAL A 89 1.36 17.23 -4.06
CA VAL A 89 0.94 18.54 -3.53
C VAL A 89 1.55 19.67 -4.37
N ALA A 90 2.81 19.54 -4.80
CA ALA A 90 3.50 20.57 -5.57
C ALA A 90 2.85 20.79 -6.95
N LEU A 91 2.42 19.71 -7.61
CA LEU A 91 1.77 19.76 -8.92
C LEU A 91 0.25 19.91 -8.83
N GLN A 92 -0.29 19.92 -7.61
CA GLN A 92 -1.72 19.90 -7.34
C GLN A 92 -2.46 18.74 -8.03
N LYS A 93 -1.88 17.53 -7.99
CA LYS A 93 -2.44 16.31 -8.60
C LYS A 93 -2.79 15.24 -7.58
N ASN A 94 -3.90 14.54 -7.84
CA ASN A 94 -4.34 13.38 -7.08
C ASN A 94 -5.08 12.43 -8.03
N PHE A 95 -4.44 11.35 -8.46
CA PHE A 95 -5.03 10.38 -9.37
C PHE A 95 -5.41 9.10 -8.64
N THR A 96 -6.59 8.55 -8.94
CA THR A 96 -6.98 7.23 -8.46
C THR A 96 -6.17 6.14 -9.14
N ILE A 97 -5.45 5.33 -8.35
CA ILE A 97 -4.86 4.06 -8.80
C ILE A 97 -5.88 2.94 -8.60
N SER A 98 -6.43 2.81 -7.40
CA SER A 98 -7.50 1.86 -7.06
C SER A 98 -8.40 2.43 -5.96
N ASN A 99 -9.73 2.28 -6.09
CA ASN A 99 -10.68 2.90 -5.16
C ASN A 99 -11.97 2.09 -4.94
N ILE A 100 -11.93 0.75 -5.01
CA ILE A 100 -13.01 -0.19 -4.61
C ILE A 100 -14.42 0.00 -5.21
N THR A 101 -14.72 1.09 -5.93
CA THR A 101 -16.08 1.49 -6.34
C THR A 101 -16.56 0.83 -7.63
N THR A 102 -15.69 0.08 -8.33
CA THR A 102 -16.06 -0.64 -9.56
C THR A 102 -15.52 -2.05 -9.52
N ALA A 103 -16.17 -3.01 -10.17
CA ALA A 103 -15.60 -4.35 -10.35
C ALA A 103 -14.51 -4.42 -11.44
N THR A 104 -14.38 -3.37 -12.26
CA THR A 104 -13.48 -3.35 -13.42
C THR A 104 -12.13 -2.72 -13.04
N PRO A 105 -10.99 -3.42 -13.26
CA PRO A 105 -9.67 -2.83 -13.09
C PRO A 105 -9.47 -1.54 -13.89
N PRO A 106 -8.63 -0.61 -13.40
CA PRO A 106 -7.79 -0.72 -12.20
C PRO A 106 -8.49 -0.28 -10.91
N PHE A 107 -9.68 0.34 -11.01
CA PHE A 107 -10.37 0.90 -9.83
C PHE A 107 -11.00 -0.17 -8.95
N ALA A 108 -11.00 -1.42 -9.43
CA ALA A 108 -11.36 -2.60 -8.66
C ALA A 108 -10.56 -2.74 -7.38
N ASP A 109 -11.23 -3.28 -6.38
CA ASP A 109 -10.62 -3.64 -5.10
C ASP A 109 -9.40 -4.51 -5.33
N ILE A 110 -8.24 -4.02 -4.89
CA ILE A 110 -6.96 -4.74 -4.97
C ILE A 110 -7.04 -6.11 -4.29
N MET A 111 -7.87 -6.26 -3.26
CA MET A 111 -8.06 -7.54 -2.58
C MET A 111 -8.70 -8.60 -3.48
N SER A 112 -9.49 -8.19 -4.47
CA SER A 112 -10.12 -9.07 -5.45
C SER A 112 -9.21 -9.41 -6.63
N GLN A 113 -8.13 -8.64 -6.82
CA GLN A 113 -7.14 -8.90 -7.86
C GLN A 113 -6.29 -10.11 -7.45
N GLU A 114 -5.95 -10.95 -8.43
CA GLU A 114 -5.06 -12.10 -8.22
C GLU A 114 -5.49 -13.00 -7.02
N LEU A 115 -6.71 -13.55 -7.09
CA LEU A 115 -7.26 -14.43 -6.05
C LEU A 115 -6.26 -15.55 -5.69
N GLY A 116 -6.10 -15.78 -4.40
CA GLY A 116 -5.18 -16.74 -3.79
C GLY A 116 -3.77 -16.20 -3.53
N GLN A 117 -3.41 -15.04 -4.10
CA GLN A 117 -2.08 -14.46 -3.91
C GLN A 117 -2.01 -13.59 -2.65
N THR A 118 -0.94 -13.76 -1.88
CA THR A 118 -0.58 -12.92 -0.73
C THR A 118 -0.01 -11.57 -1.14
N VAL A 119 0.59 -11.52 -2.33
CA VAL A 119 1.09 -10.29 -2.96
C VAL A 119 0.16 -9.90 -4.09
N LYS A 120 -0.20 -8.62 -4.13
CA LYS A 120 -0.98 -8.01 -5.20
C LYS A 120 -0.06 -7.15 -6.04
N HIS A 121 -0.03 -7.45 -7.33
CA HIS A 121 0.65 -6.66 -8.34
C HIS A 121 -0.36 -5.69 -8.95
N ILE A 122 0.07 -4.44 -9.16
CA ILE A 122 -0.71 -3.43 -9.84
C ILE A 122 0.14 -2.87 -10.95
N ASN A 123 -0.40 -2.91 -12.17
CA ASN A 123 0.19 -2.29 -13.35
C ASN A 123 -0.63 -1.04 -13.67
N PHE A 124 -0.28 0.07 -13.02
CA PHE A 124 -1.00 1.32 -13.21
C PHE A 124 -0.52 2.02 -14.49
N GLU A 125 -1.44 2.22 -15.42
CA GLU A 125 -1.20 2.95 -16.64
C GLU A 125 -1.03 4.44 -16.32
N TRP A 126 0.12 5.02 -16.68
CA TRP A 126 0.31 6.46 -16.50
C TRP A 126 -0.75 7.25 -17.28
N PRO A 127 -1.37 8.28 -16.69
CA PRO A 127 -2.34 9.09 -17.40
C PRO A 127 -1.67 10.05 -18.38
N GLU A 128 -2.41 10.55 -19.36
CA GLU A 128 -1.86 11.24 -20.52
C GLU A 128 -1.05 12.50 -20.18
N CYS A 129 -1.40 13.23 -19.12
CA CYS A 129 -0.72 14.47 -18.76
C CYS A 129 0.68 14.29 -18.16
N VAL A 130 1.08 13.06 -17.79
CA VAL A 130 2.44 12.76 -17.31
C VAL A 130 3.36 12.16 -18.39
N VAL A 131 2.86 12.01 -19.61
CA VAL A 131 3.63 11.58 -20.78
C VAL A 131 4.75 12.59 -21.08
N GLY A 132 5.93 12.09 -21.46
CA GLY A 132 7.08 12.91 -21.82
C GLY A 132 8.39 12.15 -21.63
N ASP A 133 9.54 12.77 -21.93
CA ASP A 133 10.84 12.10 -21.94
C ASP A 133 11.71 12.35 -20.69
N GLY A 134 11.51 13.48 -20.03
CA GLY A 134 12.13 13.88 -18.76
C GLY A 134 12.96 15.15 -18.92
N GLN A 135 13.04 15.67 -20.14
CA GLN A 135 13.79 16.85 -20.56
C GLN A 135 12.89 18.07 -20.81
N ASP A 136 11.59 17.91 -20.60
CA ASP A 136 10.61 18.96 -20.79
C ASP A 136 10.82 20.11 -19.79
N THR A 137 11.09 21.31 -20.30
CA THR A 137 11.54 22.45 -19.47
C THR A 137 10.40 23.31 -18.90
N GLN A 138 9.15 23.10 -19.32
CA GLN A 138 7.99 23.87 -18.83
C GLN A 138 6.68 23.08 -18.82
N GLY A 139 5.89 23.24 -17.76
CA GLY A 139 4.47 22.89 -17.73
C GLY A 139 4.12 21.41 -17.69
N THR A 140 5.06 20.51 -17.38
CA THR A 140 4.76 19.08 -17.28
C THR A 140 4.14 18.73 -15.93
N GLN A 141 3.25 17.73 -15.93
CA GLN A 141 2.69 17.16 -14.69
C GLN A 141 3.65 16.10 -14.11
N ARG A 142 4.95 16.29 -14.28
CA ARG A 142 6.00 15.32 -13.96
C ARG A 142 6.88 15.86 -12.84
N GLY A 143 7.47 14.96 -12.05
CA GLY A 143 8.23 15.32 -10.86
C GLY A 143 7.88 14.44 -9.67
N GLU A 144 7.91 15.02 -8.48
CA GLU A 144 7.72 14.27 -7.23
C GLU A 144 6.26 13.92 -6.98
N TYR A 145 6.01 12.65 -6.74
CA TYR A 145 4.71 12.10 -6.38
C TYR A 145 4.85 11.17 -5.16
N ASN A 146 3.75 10.94 -4.47
CA ASN A 146 3.61 9.85 -3.52
C ASN A 146 2.60 8.84 -4.05
N ILE A 147 2.96 7.57 -3.96
CA ILE A 147 1.96 6.51 -3.93
C ILE A 147 1.36 6.55 -2.53
N SER A 148 0.14 7.05 -2.41
CA SER A 148 -0.59 7.13 -1.15
C SER A 148 -1.42 5.88 -0.97
N ILE A 149 -1.12 5.12 0.08
CA ILE A 149 -1.74 3.83 0.39
C ILE A 149 -2.61 4.02 1.64
N HIS A 150 -3.91 4.01 1.41
CA HIS A 150 -4.93 4.10 2.43
C HIS A 150 -5.38 2.69 2.78
N GLN A 151 -5.34 2.35 4.06
CA GLN A 151 -5.58 0.98 4.54
C GLN A 151 -6.70 1.04 5.57
N ASN A 152 -7.77 0.29 5.32
CA ASN A 152 -8.81 0.04 6.29
C ASN A 152 -8.68 -1.40 6.80
N TYR A 153 -8.50 -1.56 8.10
CA TYR A 153 -8.19 -2.86 8.70
C TYR A 153 -8.60 -2.91 10.16
N ARG A 154 -8.65 -4.13 10.69
CA ARG A 154 -8.72 -4.40 12.11
C ARG A 154 -7.40 -5.00 12.56
N LEU A 155 -6.92 -4.56 13.71
CA LEU A 155 -5.73 -5.10 14.37
C LEU A 155 -6.06 -5.37 15.84
N ASN A 156 -5.97 -6.65 16.23
CA ASN A 156 -6.24 -7.14 17.58
C ASN A 156 -7.55 -6.57 18.18
N GLY A 157 -8.63 -6.63 17.40
CA GLY A 157 -9.97 -6.20 17.81
C GLY A 157 -10.26 -4.70 17.62
N VAL A 158 -9.26 -3.88 17.24
CA VAL A 158 -9.44 -2.43 17.05
C VAL A 158 -9.44 -2.08 15.57
N GLU A 159 -10.48 -1.39 15.12
CA GLU A 159 -10.57 -0.88 13.75
C GLU A 159 -9.68 0.34 13.55
N ARG A 160 -8.97 0.34 12.42
CA ARG A 160 -7.87 1.23 12.12
C ARG A 160 -7.96 1.67 10.67
N TYR A 161 -7.61 2.92 10.47
CA TYR A 161 -7.40 3.57 9.20
C TYR A 161 -6.03 4.23 9.22
N SER A 162 -5.20 3.85 8.26
CA SER A 162 -3.85 4.40 8.11
C SER A 162 -3.65 4.89 6.69
N ILE A 163 -2.83 5.93 6.56
CA ILE A 163 -2.35 6.43 5.27
C ILE A 163 -0.83 6.39 5.33
N PHE A 164 -0.25 5.83 4.27
CA PHE A 164 1.19 5.79 4.05
C PHE A 164 1.53 6.39 2.70
N ASN A 165 2.45 7.36 2.70
CA ASN A 165 2.91 8.01 1.47
C ASN A 165 4.31 7.48 1.11
N LEU A 166 4.40 6.75 0.00
CA LEU A 166 5.66 6.29 -0.56
C LEU A 166 6.13 7.26 -1.65
N PRO A 167 7.22 8.01 -1.45
CA PRO A 167 7.72 8.95 -2.43
C PRO A 167 8.29 8.24 -3.65
N ILE A 168 8.04 8.78 -4.83
CA ILE A 168 8.60 8.38 -6.12
C ILE A 168 8.82 9.65 -6.97
N SER A 169 9.64 9.55 -8.01
CA SER A 169 9.87 10.67 -8.93
C SER A 169 9.53 10.25 -10.36
N VAL A 170 8.58 10.93 -11.00
CA VAL A 170 8.17 10.65 -12.38
C VAL A 170 9.10 11.43 -13.33
N THR A 171 10.24 10.83 -13.66
CA THR A 171 11.30 11.48 -14.46
C THR A 171 11.71 10.67 -15.69
N ASN A 172 11.55 9.35 -15.67
CA ASN A 172 11.92 8.51 -16.80
C ASN A 172 10.86 8.62 -17.89
N SER A 173 11.28 8.36 -19.13
CA SER A 173 10.42 8.56 -20.30
C SER A 173 9.16 7.70 -20.26
N ILE A 174 8.02 8.31 -20.59
CA ILE A 174 6.70 7.69 -20.67
C ILE A 174 6.16 7.96 -22.07
N ASN A 175 5.99 6.90 -22.85
CA ASN A 175 5.48 7.01 -24.22
C ASN A 175 3.97 7.24 -24.22
N ARG A 176 3.47 8.16 -25.06
CA ARG A 176 2.02 8.41 -25.20
C ARG A 176 1.24 7.15 -25.58
N PHE A 177 1.79 6.40 -26.52
CA PHE A 177 1.22 5.16 -27.03
C PHE A 177 2.11 4.00 -26.59
N PRO A 178 1.75 3.31 -25.50
CA PRO A 178 2.48 2.12 -25.10
C PRO A 178 2.31 1.01 -26.15
N GLY A 179 3.25 0.06 -26.20
CA GLY A 179 3.24 -0.98 -27.22
C GLY A 179 2.05 -1.94 -27.09
N ALA A 180 1.50 -2.43 -28.21
CA ALA A 180 0.33 -3.33 -28.24
C ALA A 180 0.46 -4.60 -27.36
N ARG A 181 1.69 -5.01 -27.02
CA ARG A 181 1.97 -6.14 -26.11
C ARG A 181 1.49 -5.89 -24.68
N GLN A 182 1.26 -4.64 -24.29
CA GLN A 182 0.72 -4.27 -22.99
C GLN A 182 -0.55 -5.04 -22.59
N LEU A 183 -1.47 -5.26 -23.54
CA LEU A 183 -2.74 -5.93 -23.24
C LEU A 183 -2.57 -7.41 -22.86
N SER A 184 -1.39 -7.97 -23.11
CA SER A 184 -1.03 -9.33 -22.70
C SER A 184 -0.36 -9.39 -21.32
N THR A 185 0.05 -8.25 -20.75
CA THR A 185 0.66 -8.17 -19.42
C THR A 185 -0.33 -8.61 -18.35
N LYS A 186 0.15 -9.35 -17.34
CA LYS A 186 -0.61 -9.78 -16.17
C LYS A 186 0.00 -9.18 -14.89
N PRO A 187 -0.81 -8.63 -13.97
CA PRO A 187 -2.23 -8.32 -14.14
C PRO A 187 -2.45 -7.29 -15.26
N ILE A 188 -3.66 -7.26 -15.82
CA ILE A 188 -3.98 -6.39 -16.97
C ILE A 188 -3.78 -4.93 -16.56
N PRO A 189 -2.99 -4.15 -17.31
CA PRO A 189 -2.75 -2.76 -16.96
C PRO A 189 -4.00 -1.89 -17.09
N GLY A 190 -4.08 -0.85 -16.27
CA GLY A 190 -5.18 0.10 -16.31
C GLY A 190 -4.92 1.35 -15.48
N PRO A 191 -5.67 2.44 -15.72
CA PRO A 191 -6.88 2.50 -16.53
C PRO A 191 -6.57 2.75 -18.00
N LEU A 192 -7.34 2.12 -18.87
CA LEU A 192 -7.27 2.34 -20.32
C LEU A 192 -8.47 3.16 -20.76
N SER A 193 -8.24 4.08 -21.70
CA SER A 193 -9.29 4.79 -22.42
C SER A 193 -10.12 3.80 -23.25
N ALA A 194 -11.30 4.23 -23.72
CA ALA A 194 -12.15 3.44 -24.60
C ALA A 194 -11.42 2.96 -25.89
N ASN A 195 -10.35 3.65 -26.28
CA ASN A 195 -9.55 3.34 -27.46
C ASN A 195 -8.30 2.49 -27.14
N GLY A 196 -8.16 1.98 -25.90
CA GLY A 196 -7.06 1.11 -25.50
C GLY A 196 -5.71 1.80 -25.22
N GLY A 197 -5.68 3.14 -25.16
CA GLY A 197 -4.50 3.93 -24.78
C GLY A 197 -4.64 4.57 -23.39
N ARG A 198 -3.66 5.40 -23.00
CA ARG A 198 -3.67 6.17 -21.74
C ARG A 198 -4.94 6.99 -21.58
N VAL A 199 -5.46 7.06 -20.36
CA VAL A 199 -6.62 7.91 -20.05
C VAL A 199 -6.23 9.38 -19.90
N SER A 200 -7.18 10.28 -20.11
CA SER A 200 -7.02 11.69 -19.73
C SER A 200 -6.91 11.82 -18.21
N CYS A 201 -6.03 12.70 -17.73
CA CYS A 201 -5.84 12.94 -16.30
C CYS A 201 -7.15 13.31 -15.60
N ALA A 202 -7.97 14.18 -16.21
CA ALA A 202 -9.23 14.62 -15.64
C ALA A 202 -10.23 13.47 -15.39
N SER A 203 -10.07 12.32 -16.06
CA SER A 203 -10.97 11.17 -15.87
C SER A 203 -10.69 10.37 -14.60
N ILE A 204 -9.50 10.54 -14.01
CA ILE A 204 -9.06 9.81 -12.80
C ILE A 204 -8.57 10.74 -11.70
N GLU A 205 -8.63 12.05 -11.94
CA GLU A 205 -8.20 13.09 -11.03
C GLU A 205 -9.29 13.35 -9.99
N ASN A 206 -8.87 13.39 -8.73
CA ASN A 206 -9.69 13.75 -7.59
C ASN A 206 -9.27 15.14 -7.08
N PRO A 207 -10.14 15.82 -6.34
CA PRO A 207 -9.72 16.96 -5.53
C PRO A 207 -8.59 16.59 -4.58
N ILE A 208 -7.69 17.54 -4.33
CA ILE A 208 -6.71 17.40 -3.24
C ILE A 208 -7.42 17.61 -1.91
N ILE A 209 -7.11 16.72 -0.97
CA ILE A 209 -7.55 16.84 0.41
C ILE A 209 -6.46 17.60 1.18
N ASP A 210 -6.90 18.51 2.05
CA ASP A 210 -5.99 19.25 2.91
C ASP A 210 -5.18 18.31 3.81
N PHE A 211 -3.92 18.68 4.05
CA PHE A 211 -3.01 17.85 4.83
C PHE A 211 -3.49 17.64 6.27
N ALA A 212 -4.03 18.67 6.93
CA ALA A 212 -4.51 18.54 8.30
C ALA A 212 -5.72 17.62 8.37
N MET A 213 -6.59 17.65 7.36
CA MET A 213 -7.71 16.71 7.24
C MET A 213 -7.22 15.26 7.10
N LEU A 214 -6.18 15.01 6.28
CA LEU A 214 -5.59 13.68 6.15
C LEU A 214 -5.01 13.19 7.49
N VAL A 215 -4.28 14.04 8.21
CA VAL A 215 -3.74 13.70 9.54
C VAL A 215 -4.85 13.39 10.54
N GLN A 216 -5.92 14.17 10.55
CA GLN A 216 -7.07 13.93 11.45
C GLN A 216 -7.86 12.67 11.09
N SER A 217 -7.77 12.21 9.84
CA SER A 217 -8.51 11.03 9.37
C SER A 217 -7.90 9.69 9.81
N VAL A 218 -6.65 9.65 10.27
CA VAL A 218 -5.97 8.41 10.64
C VAL A 218 -5.94 8.15 12.14
N ASN A 219 -5.96 6.88 12.50
CA ASN A 219 -5.82 6.40 13.88
C ASN A 219 -4.79 5.27 13.95
N ASN A 220 -3.56 5.57 13.52
CA ASN A 220 -2.43 4.62 13.46
C ASN A 220 -2.21 3.88 14.80
N PRO A 221 -1.72 2.63 14.76
CA PRO A 221 -1.37 1.88 15.96
C PRO A 221 -0.15 2.49 16.67
N PRO A 222 0.07 2.17 17.97
CA PRO A 222 1.15 2.76 18.77
C PRO A 222 2.56 2.26 18.40
N GLY A 223 2.67 1.27 17.50
CA GLY A 223 3.92 0.71 17.02
C GLY A 223 3.72 0.09 15.63
N GLN A 224 4.82 -0.34 15.00
CA GLN A 224 4.80 -0.91 13.66
C GLN A 224 4.16 -2.31 13.67
N PRO A 225 3.00 -2.53 13.01
CA PRO A 225 2.47 -3.88 12.86
C PRO A 225 3.50 -4.81 12.22
N MET A 226 3.44 -6.09 12.56
CA MET A 226 4.39 -7.13 12.13
C MET A 226 5.81 -7.08 12.72
N GLN A 227 6.14 -6.02 13.48
CA GLN A 227 7.43 -5.89 14.15
C GLN A 227 7.26 -5.62 15.64
N ASP A 228 6.64 -4.48 15.99
CA ASP A 228 6.48 -4.06 17.39
C ASP A 228 5.22 -4.64 18.03
N ILE A 229 4.24 -5.02 17.21
CA ILE A 229 2.93 -5.50 17.65
C ILE A 229 2.78 -6.97 17.27
N ALA A 230 2.55 -7.81 18.28
CA ALA A 230 2.15 -9.19 18.08
C ALA A 230 0.76 -9.24 17.43
N ILE A 231 0.65 -9.89 16.27
CA ILE A 231 -0.63 -10.06 15.58
C ILE A 231 -1.40 -11.21 16.20
N GLU A 232 -2.64 -10.94 16.57
CA GLU A 232 -3.59 -11.94 17.02
C GLU A 232 -4.56 -12.28 15.90
N THR A 233 -4.74 -13.58 15.65
CA THR A 233 -5.79 -14.10 14.77
C THR A 233 -6.57 -15.16 15.53
N SER A 234 -7.84 -15.35 15.17
CA SER A 234 -8.60 -16.49 15.65
C SER A 234 -7.90 -17.81 15.31
N ALA A 235 -8.04 -18.81 16.19
CA ALA A 235 -7.48 -20.13 15.95
C ALA A 235 -8.12 -20.74 14.69
N ARG A 236 -7.32 -21.00 13.67
CA ARG A 236 -7.82 -21.59 12.42
C ARG A 236 -7.50 -23.07 12.35
N ARG A 237 -8.42 -23.84 11.75
CA ARG A 237 -8.28 -25.29 11.51
C ARG A 237 -7.85 -25.63 10.09
N ASP A 238 -7.70 -24.63 9.22
CA ASP A 238 -7.39 -24.75 7.80
C ASP A 238 -5.88 -24.63 7.49
N GLY A 239 -5.03 -24.63 8.52
CA GLY A 239 -3.58 -24.42 8.40
C GLY A 239 -3.21 -22.94 8.20
N GLY A 240 -2.06 -22.52 8.73
CA GLY A 240 -1.60 -21.12 8.71
C GLY A 240 -1.97 -20.31 9.94
N GLN A 241 -2.09 -20.96 11.10
CA GLN A 241 -2.17 -20.29 12.39
C GLN A 241 -0.87 -19.50 12.63
N VAL A 242 -1.01 -18.24 13.06
CA VAL A 242 0.11 -17.37 13.37
C VAL A 242 0.96 -17.95 14.50
N GLY A 243 2.26 -18.16 14.23
CA GLY A 243 3.25 -18.22 15.30
C GLY A 243 3.43 -16.82 15.92
N GLY A 244 3.93 -16.75 17.15
CA GLY A 244 4.28 -15.48 17.78
C GLY A 244 5.32 -14.67 16.97
N PRO A 245 5.69 -13.46 17.42
CA PRO A 245 6.85 -12.78 16.87
C PRO A 245 8.04 -13.76 16.90
N GLY A 246 8.72 -13.95 15.76
CA GLY A 246 9.90 -14.79 15.74
C GLY A 246 10.90 -14.26 16.77
N GLN A 247 11.11 -15.00 17.85
CA GLN A 247 12.24 -14.75 18.73
C GLN A 247 13.47 -15.27 17.98
N ASP A 248 14.39 -14.38 17.65
CA ASP A 248 15.72 -14.76 17.22
C ASP A 248 16.31 -15.63 18.33
N GLY A 249 16.45 -16.93 18.03
CA GLY A 249 16.87 -17.92 19.00
C GLY A 249 18.34 -17.74 19.35
N GLU A 250 18.61 -17.05 20.46
CA GLU A 250 19.88 -17.19 21.17
C GLU A 250 19.84 -18.45 22.04
N ASN A 251 20.64 -19.43 21.63
CA ASN A 251 21.16 -20.58 22.39
C ASN A 251 20.19 -21.60 23.01
N GLY A 252 20.22 -22.81 22.44
CA GLY A 252 20.79 -23.95 23.16
C GLY A 252 19.83 -24.85 23.96
N GLY A 253 19.47 -25.98 23.36
CA GLY A 253 19.46 -27.25 24.09
C GLY A 253 18.13 -27.74 24.67
N ASN A 254 17.76 -28.92 24.16
CA ASN A 254 17.11 -30.03 24.87
C ASN A 254 15.57 -30.17 24.79
N GLY A 255 15.16 -31.14 23.97
CA GLY A 255 14.33 -32.26 24.45
C GLY A 255 12.80 -32.10 24.43
N GLY A 256 12.16 -32.55 23.34
CA GLY A 256 10.72 -32.81 23.32
C GLY A 256 10.37 -33.98 22.40
N LYS A 257 10.32 -35.20 22.95
CA LYS A 257 9.89 -36.44 22.26
C LYS A 257 8.45 -36.31 21.75
N GLY A 258 8.25 -36.46 20.44
CA GLY A 258 6.95 -36.69 19.80
C GLY A 258 6.97 -38.01 19.03
N ASN A 259 6.11 -38.94 19.43
CA ASN A 259 6.05 -40.34 19.00
C ASN A 259 5.73 -40.51 17.50
N LEU A 260 6.47 -41.41 16.85
CA LEU A 260 6.19 -41.98 15.53
C LEU A 260 5.03 -42.99 15.58
N ARG A 261 3.97 -42.75 14.80
CA ARG A 261 3.15 -43.74 14.04
C ARG A 261 2.48 -42.93 12.91
N GLY A 262 2.76 -43.06 11.62
CA GLY A 262 3.12 -44.21 10.81
C GLY A 262 2.01 -44.39 9.77
N PHE A 263 2.13 -43.75 8.61
CA PHE A 263 1.56 -44.22 7.33
C PHE A 263 2.42 -43.69 6.18
N ASP A 264 3.05 -44.66 5.51
CA ASP A 264 3.83 -44.56 4.29
C ASP A 264 2.89 -44.38 3.09
N GLY A 265 3.27 -43.53 2.14
CA GLY A 265 2.43 -43.09 1.04
C GLY A 265 3.17 -42.07 0.17
N SER A 266 4.26 -42.52 -0.44
CA SER A 266 5.07 -41.84 -1.45
C SER A 266 4.27 -40.92 -2.39
N SER A 267 4.58 -39.62 -2.37
CA SER A 267 4.38 -38.74 -3.52
C SER A 267 5.47 -37.67 -3.58
N ASN A 268 6.10 -37.64 -4.75
CA ASN A 268 7.20 -36.80 -5.18
C ASN A 268 6.71 -35.36 -5.34
N GLY A 269 7.37 -34.38 -4.72
CA GLY A 269 6.92 -32.99 -4.76
C GLY A 269 7.96 -32.01 -4.23
N ASN A 270 8.75 -31.47 -5.16
CA ASN A 270 9.72 -30.41 -5.01
C ASN A 270 9.15 -29.20 -4.23
N GLY A 271 9.65 -28.95 -3.01
CA GLY A 271 9.25 -27.83 -2.17
C GLY A 271 10.48 -27.09 -1.67
N ASN A 272 10.90 -26.06 -2.41
CA ASN A 272 11.86 -25.06 -1.95
C ASN A 272 11.26 -24.30 -0.76
N GLY A 273 11.43 -24.84 0.44
CA GLY A 273 11.33 -24.06 1.67
C GLY A 273 12.46 -23.05 1.67
N GLN A 274 12.15 -21.79 1.39
CA GLN A 274 13.09 -20.69 1.59
C GLN A 274 13.27 -20.48 3.09
N GLY A 275 14.19 -21.25 3.68
CA GLY A 275 14.84 -20.89 4.92
C GLY A 275 15.66 -19.62 4.68
N GLN A 276 15.37 -18.59 5.46
CA GLN A 276 16.12 -17.33 5.45
C GLN A 276 17.50 -17.55 6.07
N ILE A 277 18.55 -17.19 5.34
CA ILE A 277 19.93 -17.09 5.85
C ILE A 277 20.17 -15.62 6.22
N SER A 278 20.54 -15.38 7.48
CA SER A 278 20.92 -14.07 8.04
C SER A 278 22.41 -13.79 7.83
N PRO A 279 22.83 -12.55 7.51
CA PRO A 279 24.12 -12.04 7.88
C PRO A 279 24.01 -11.04 9.03
N ASN A 280 24.68 -11.42 10.11
CA ASN A 280 25.04 -10.67 11.30
C ASN A 280 25.49 -9.21 11.01
N GLY A 281 24.99 -8.23 11.76
CA GLY A 281 25.46 -6.84 11.67
C GLY A 281 24.69 -5.84 12.54
N ASN A 282 25.21 -5.58 13.74
CA ASN A 282 24.74 -4.57 14.70
C ASN A 282 24.44 -3.20 14.08
N VAL A 283 23.24 -2.66 14.30
CA VAL A 283 22.98 -1.20 14.31
C VAL A 283 21.99 -0.86 15.43
N GLY A 284 22.40 0.08 16.28
CA GLY A 284 21.74 0.40 17.53
C GLY A 284 20.42 1.18 17.40
N LYS A 285 19.46 0.74 18.23
CA LYS A 285 18.51 1.53 19.04
C LYS A 285 18.24 2.97 18.54
N ALA A 286 17.14 3.16 17.82
CA ALA A 286 16.55 4.48 17.60
C ALA A 286 15.50 4.77 18.68
N ILE A 287 15.67 5.89 19.37
CA ILE A 287 14.84 6.40 20.46
C ILE A 287 13.66 7.17 19.83
N GLY A 288 12.44 6.67 20.01
CA GLY A 288 11.21 7.34 19.59
C GLY A 288 10.74 8.32 20.67
N GLY A 289 10.80 9.62 20.38
CA GLY A 289 10.16 10.65 21.20
C GLY A 289 8.67 10.72 20.92
N ALA A 290 7.86 10.39 21.93
CA ALA A 290 6.42 10.60 21.91
C ALA A 290 6.11 12.07 22.23
N ALA A 291 5.31 12.73 21.38
CA ALA A 291 4.62 13.95 21.76
C ALA A 291 3.20 13.56 22.19
N GLU A 292 2.92 13.65 23.49
CA GLU A 292 1.56 13.63 24.02
C GLU A 292 0.80 14.86 23.51
N VAL A 293 -0.36 14.64 22.90
CA VAL A 293 -1.39 15.67 22.77
C VAL A 293 -2.68 15.10 23.34
N THR A 294 -3.09 15.68 24.47
CA THR A 294 -4.34 15.40 25.18
C THR A 294 -5.53 15.78 24.31
N ILE A 295 -6.41 14.82 24.00
CA ILE A 295 -7.61 15.05 23.19
C ILE A 295 -8.83 15.11 24.11
N VAL A 296 -9.55 16.24 24.07
CA VAL A 296 -10.95 16.30 24.51
C VAL A 296 -11.81 15.99 23.30
N SER A 297 -12.61 14.93 23.39
CA SER A 297 -13.46 14.41 22.34
C SER A 297 -14.76 15.21 22.22
N VAL A 298 -15.07 15.70 21.01
CA VAL A 298 -16.40 16.18 20.65
C VAL A 298 -16.83 15.50 19.35
N TRP A 299 -17.85 14.65 19.46
CA TRP A 299 -18.48 13.96 18.34
C TRP A 299 -19.31 14.94 17.52
N ALA A 300 -19.04 15.05 16.22
CA ALA A 300 -19.89 15.78 15.28
C ALA A 300 -20.53 14.81 14.27
N LEU A 301 -21.85 14.68 14.36
CA LEU A 301 -22.73 14.01 13.39
C LEU A 301 -22.62 14.71 12.02
N ILE A 302 -22.49 13.92 10.95
CA ILE A 302 -22.71 14.39 9.58
C ILE A 302 -24.17 14.13 9.21
N VAL A 303 -24.93 15.20 8.98
CA VAL A 303 -26.28 15.20 8.40
C VAL A 303 -26.15 15.36 6.88
N LEU A 304 -26.63 14.39 6.11
CA LEU A 304 -26.80 14.54 4.66
C LEU A 304 -28.13 15.26 4.37
N SER A 305 -28.04 16.45 3.78
CA SER A 305 -29.18 17.20 3.23
C SER A 305 -29.57 16.66 1.85
N THR A 306 -30.84 16.28 1.69
CA THR A 306 -31.46 15.97 0.40
C THR A 306 -31.90 17.25 -0.31
N THR A 307 -31.36 17.53 -1.49
CA THR A 307 -31.86 18.58 -2.40
C THR A 307 -33.07 18.10 -3.19
N VAL A 308 -34.20 18.80 -3.04
CA VAL A 308 -35.41 18.68 -3.86
C VAL A 308 -35.29 19.60 -5.07
N VAL A 309 -35.45 19.06 -6.29
CA VAL A 309 -35.54 19.85 -7.53
C VAL A 309 -37.02 20.11 -7.83
N LEU A 310 -37.43 21.39 -7.79
CA LEU A 310 -38.74 21.83 -8.27
C LEU A 310 -38.66 22.15 -9.78
N PHE A 311 -39.48 21.47 -10.57
CA PHE A 311 -39.80 21.89 -11.95
C PHE A 311 -41.05 22.78 -11.92
N THR A 312 -40.89 24.06 -12.26
CA THR A 312 -41.99 24.95 -12.65
C THR A 312 -42.38 24.68 -14.10
N ALA A 313 -43.58 24.16 -14.31
CA ALA A 313 -44.24 24.17 -15.62
C ALA A 313 -44.99 25.50 -15.79
N ALA A 314 -44.62 26.28 -16.79
CA ALA A 314 -45.37 27.45 -17.23
C ALA A 314 -46.42 27.01 -18.26
N VAL A 315 -47.67 27.42 -18.02
CA VAL A 315 -48.84 27.23 -18.87
C VAL A 315 -48.84 28.32 -19.94
N CYS A 316 -49.08 27.92 -21.20
CA CYS A 316 -49.75 28.71 -22.22
C CYS A 316 -50.87 27.86 -22.80
#